data_AF-A0A914AU67-F1
#
_entry.id   AF-A0A914AU67-F1
#
_cell.length_a   1.000
_cell.length_b   1.000
_cell.length_c   1.000
_cell.angle_alpha   90.00
_cell.angle_beta   90.00
_cell.angle_gamma   90.00
#
_symmetry.space_group_name_H-M   'P 1'
#
loop_
_entity.id
_entity.type
_entity.pdbx_description
1 polymer ?
#
loop_
_entity_poly.entity_id
_entity_poly.type
_entity_poly.pdbx_seq_one_letter_code
_entity_poly.pdbx_strand_id
1 'polypeptide(L)'
;MLELVLALGFVSSLPLLPVRGKMCSAMIKAAPGDDLTTLRDKALAAFRTECRGKQRNLDDIKSCSFTTDPSTPPIATFILQPMRAPFRLDLDVKTPRSANVVLAEEKTEVSVFAWITLGGWSGKRSVIRACFGCQELLDGRSVDNEEGIVSGTESRPFWIEYKHGVVTVGKGRQEEAFLEWDAAAYHHRNISTPVYVGISSWKGESVDWVFHHFCA
;
A
#
# COMPACT_ATOMS: atom_id res chain seq x y z
N MET A 1 23.15 4.57 -31.38
CA MET A 1 24.52 4.61 -31.89
C MET A 1 25.35 5.32 -30.83
N LEU A 2 26.51 4.76 -30.48
CA LEU A 2 27.55 5.31 -29.62
C LEU A 2 27.71 6.84 -29.78
N GLU A 3 28.05 7.58 -28.74
CA GLU A 3 29.46 7.74 -28.39
C GLU A 3 29.68 8.07 -26.91
N LEU A 4 30.71 7.39 -26.40
CA LEU A 4 31.38 7.53 -25.13
C LEU A 4 32.56 8.50 -25.35
N VAL A 5 32.67 9.58 -24.58
CA VAL A 5 33.92 10.34 -24.50
C VAL A 5 34.31 10.52 -23.04
N LEU A 6 35.42 9.86 -22.67
CA LEU A 6 36.14 10.00 -21.41
C LEU A 6 36.77 11.39 -21.28
N ALA A 7 36.52 12.06 -20.16
CA ALA A 7 37.55 12.76 -19.38
C ALA A 7 36.96 13.22 -18.02
N LEU A 8 37.72 12.93 -16.95
CA LEU A 8 37.71 13.60 -15.62
C LEU A 8 36.46 13.44 -14.74
N GLY A 9 36.63 12.71 -13.61
CA GLY A 9 35.84 12.89 -12.39
C GLY A 9 34.35 12.54 -12.52
N PHE A 10 34.01 11.26 -12.69
CA PHE A 10 32.61 10.83 -12.69
C PHE A 10 32.04 10.81 -11.26
N VAL A 11 31.33 11.87 -10.90
CA VAL A 11 30.20 11.78 -9.97
C VAL A 11 29.04 11.23 -10.79
N SER A 12 28.71 9.94 -10.61
CA SER A 12 27.51 9.38 -11.21
C SER A 12 26.29 9.73 -10.35
N SER A 13 25.54 10.76 -10.75
CA SER A 13 24.21 11.02 -10.22
C SER A 13 23.19 10.19 -11.02
N LEU A 14 22.55 9.21 -10.36
CA LEU A 14 21.33 8.60 -10.91
C LEU A 14 20.14 9.53 -10.56
N PRO A 15 19.46 10.13 -11.55
CA PRO A 15 18.24 10.87 -11.27
C PRO A 15 17.08 9.89 -11.12
N LEU A 16 16.51 9.83 -9.91
CA LEU A 16 15.15 9.29 -9.73
C LEU A 16 14.17 10.47 -9.87
N LEU A 17 13.30 10.41 -10.88
CA LEU A 17 12.26 11.41 -11.14
C LEU A 17 11.18 11.39 -10.01
N PRO A 18 10.52 12.53 -9.73
CA PRO A 18 10.03 12.85 -8.38
C PRO A 18 8.54 12.58 -8.16
N VAL A 19 8.17 12.35 -6.89
CA VAL A 19 6.84 12.64 -6.32
C VAL A 19 7.10 13.32 -4.96
N ARG A 20 6.66 14.58 -4.81
CA ARG A 20 7.16 15.64 -3.91
C ARG A 20 7.31 15.31 -2.41
N GLY A 21 8.43 15.76 -1.82
CA GLY A 21 8.55 16.09 -0.37
C GLY A 21 9.96 15.90 0.22
N LYS A 22 10.87 16.87 0.02
CA LYS A 22 12.32 16.87 0.35
C LYS A 22 13.13 15.69 -0.22
N MET A 23 13.96 15.97 -1.23
CA MET A 23 15.00 15.04 -1.70
C MET A 23 15.96 14.72 -0.55
N CYS A 24 15.94 13.48 -0.09
CA CYS A 24 17.07 12.91 0.62
C CYS A 24 17.94 12.22 -0.43
N SER A 25 19.13 12.75 -0.65
CA SER A 25 20.12 12.19 -1.57
C SER A 25 21.35 11.81 -0.77
N ALA A 26 21.74 10.55 -0.84
CA ALA A 26 23.00 10.10 -0.26
C ALA A 26 24.05 10.01 -1.37
N MET A 27 25.21 10.64 -1.14
CA MET A 27 26.35 10.54 -2.06
C MET A 27 27.31 9.46 -1.57
N ILE A 28 27.69 8.56 -2.47
CA ILE A 28 28.79 7.62 -2.23
C ILE A 28 29.98 7.94 -3.13
N LYS A 29 31.19 7.70 -2.63
CA LYS A 29 32.41 7.73 -3.44
C LYS A 29 32.78 6.29 -3.81
N ALA A 30 32.97 6.04 -5.09
CA ALA A 30 33.52 4.77 -5.56
C ALA A 30 35.01 4.68 -5.17
N ALA A 31 35.42 3.51 -4.70
CA ALA A 31 36.82 3.18 -4.40
C ALA A 31 37.39 2.24 -5.48
N PRO A 32 38.73 2.21 -5.67
CA PRO A 32 39.37 1.24 -6.56
C PRO A 32 39.01 -0.20 -6.15
N GLY A 33 38.46 -0.98 -7.07
CA GLY A 33 38.03 -2.37 -6.83
C GLY A 33 36.53 -2.53 -6.52
N ASP A 34 35.76 -1.45 -6.43
CA ASP A 34 34.30 -1.54 -6.27
C ASP A 34 33.63 -2.02 -7.57
N ASP A 35 32.91 -3.15 -7.50
CA ASP A 35 32.01 -3.59 -8.56
C ASP A 35 30.60 -2.97 -8.42
N LEU A 36 29.75 -3.15 -9.43
CA LEU A 36 28.42 -2.56 -9.46
C LEU A 36 27.52 -3.02 -8.31
N THR A 37 27.68 -4.26 -7.84
CA THR A 37 26.93 -4.80 -6.70
C THR A 37 27.37 -4.11 -5.41
N THR A 38 28.68 -3.96 -5.23
CA THR A 38 29.31 -3.27 -4.11
C THR A 38 28.90 -1.79 -4.07
N LEU A 39 28.87 -1.12 -5.23
CA LEU A 39 28.40 0.26 -5.34
C LEU A 39 26.91 0.40 -5.02
N ARG A 40 26.07 -0.52 -5.49
CA ARG A 40 24.64 -0.55 -5.18
C ARG A 40 24.40 -0.72 -3.69
N ASP A 41 25.10 -1.66 -3.05
CA ASP A 41 24.91 -1.96 -1.65
C ASP A 41 25.45 -0.84 -0.75
N LYS A 42 26.56 -0.20 -1.13
CA LYS A 42 27.06 1.04 -0.51
C LYS A 42 26.06 2.19 -0.64
N ALA A 43 25.47 2.39 -1.82
CA ALA A 43 24.47 3.43 -2.06
C ALA A 43 23.22 3.19 -1.21
N LEU A 44 22.77 1.94 -1.11
CA LEU A 44 21.62 1.55 -0.30
C LEU A 44 21.89 1.73 1.20
N ALA A 45 23.09 1.38 1.66
CA ALA A 45 23.50 1.58 3.05
C ALA A 45 23.60 3.07 3.39
N ALA A 46 24.24 3.88 2.54
CA ALA A 46 24.32 5.33 2.72
C ALA A 46 22.94 5.98 2.72
N PHE A 47 22.06 5.59 1.80
CA PHE A 47 20.67 6.04 1.77
C PHE A 47 19.91 5.65 3.03
N ARG A 48 20.10 4.43 3.55
CA ARG A 48 19.48 4.01 4.81
C ARG A 48 20.01 4.80 6.00
N THR A 49 21.31 5.06 6.10
CA THR A 49 21.88 5.82 7.20
C THR A 49 21.49 7.30 7.16
N GLU A 50 21.50 7.90 5.97
CA GLU A 50 21.25 9.34 5.78
C GLU A 50 19.74 9.66 5.73
N CYS A 51 18.92 8.71 5.27
CA CYS A 51 17.47 8.88 5.13
C CYS A 51 16.63 8.07 6.15
N ARG A 52 17.21 7.18 6.96
CA ARG A 52 16.59 6.62 8.18
C ARG A 52 17.44 6.94 9.42
N GLY A 53 17.07 8.00 10.12
CA GLY A 53 17.80 8.41 11.32
C GLY A 53 17.29 9.63 12.05
N LYS A 54 16.00 9.96 11.94
CA LYS A 54 15.26 10.58 13.04
C LYS A 54 14.05 9.67 13.24
N GLN A 55 13.72 9.31 14.48
CA GLN A 55 12.33 8.96 14.78
C GLN A 55 11.51 10.03 14.08
N ARG A 56 10.72 9.64 13.06
CA ARG A 56 9.77 10.59 12.49
C ARG A 56 8.96 11.04 13.68
N ASN A 57 9.04 12.33 13.99
CA ASN A 57 8.05 12.89 14.88
C ASN A 57 6.72 12.53 14.22
N LEU A 58 5.89 11.75 14.91
CA LEU A 58 4.66 11.19 14.34
C LEU A 58 3.74 12.33 13.81
N ASP A 59 4.02 13.55 14.25
CA ASP A 59 3.42 14.83 13.88
C ASP A 59 3.76 15.34 12.47
N ASP A 60 4.79 14.82 11.78
CA ASP A 60 5.21 15.28 10.44
C ASP A 60 4.71 14.38 9.30
N ILE A 61 3.96 13.33 9.63
CA ILE A 61 3.28 12.48 8.64
C ILE A 61 1.97 13.18 8.26
N LYS A 62 1.88 13.72 7.05
CA LYS A 62 0.58 14.17 6.52
C LYS A 62 -0.35 12.96 6.45
N SER A 63 -1.29 12.93 7.38
CA SER A 63 -2.41 12.00 7.40
C SER A 63 -3.66 12.67 6.85
N CYS A 64 -4.54 11.87 6.26
CA CYS A 64 -5.83 12.32 5.75
C CYS A 64 -6.91 11.43 6.31
N SER A 65 -7.94 12.07 6.84
CA SER A 65 -9.07 11.39 7.44
C SER A 65 -10.24 11.40 6.48
N PHE A 66 -10.93 10.27 6.40
CA PHE A 66 -12.15 10.11 5.62
C PHE A 66 -13.19 9.41 6.49
N THR A 67 -14.46 9.70 6.24
CA THR A 67 -15.57 8.95 6.82
C THR A 67 -16.44 8.46 5.68
N THR A 68 -16.78 7.18 5.69
CA THR A 68 -17.73 6.59 4.72
C THR A 68 -19.01 6.21 5.43
N ASP A 69 -20.14 6.71 4.92
CA ASP A 69 -21.47 6.34 5.37
C ASP A 69 -21.84 4.91 4.95
N PRO A 70 -22.69 4.21 5.72
CA PRO A 70 -23.17 2.88 5.37
C PRO A 70 -23.94 2.89 4.05
N SER A 71 -23.58 1.98 3.14
CA SER A 71 -24.29 1.79 1.86
C SER A 71 -24.70 0.33 1.65
N THR A 72 -25.82 0.13 0.94
CA THR A 72 -26.30 -1.20 0.52
C THR A 72 -26.98 -1.07 -0.86
N PRO A 73 -26.38 -1.59 -1.95
CA PRO A 73 -25.08 -2.27 -2.00
C PRO A 73 -23.93 -1.34 -1.56
N PRO A 74 -22.78 -1.88 -1.13
CA PRO A 74 -21.62 -1.06 -0.82
C PRO A 74 -21.25 -0.26 -2.08
N ILE A 75 -20.71 0.94 -1.94
CA ILE A 75 -20.21 1.74 -3.06
C ILE A 75 -18.75 2.10 -2.76
N ALA A 76 -17.85 1.92 -3.74
CA ALA A 76 -16.46 2.29 -3.59
C ALA A 76 -16.26 3.80 -3.86
N THR A 77 -15.71 4.52 -2.89
CA THR A 77 -15.30 5.92 -3.04
C THR A 77 -13.80 5.99 -3.21
N PHE A 78 -13.32 6.43 -4.38
CA PHE A 78 -11.89 6.54 -4.69
C PHE A 78 -11.29 7.83 -4.12
N ILE A 79 -10.45 7.69 -3.10
CA ILE A 79 -10.02 8.79 -2.23
C ILE A 79 -8.59 9.27 -2.47
N LEU A 80 -7.71 8.43 -3.02
CA LEU A 80 -6.28 8.74 -3.18
C LEU A 80 -5.92 9.06 -4.63
N GLN A 81 -4.77 9.71 -4.79
CA GLN A 81 -4.09 9.79 -6.08
C GLN A 81 -3.65 8.39 -6.53
N PRO A 82 -3.60 8.13 -7.85
CA PRO A 82 -3.11 6.87 -8.40
C PRO A 82 -1.71 6.55 -7.90
N MET A 83 -1.53 5.35 -7.34
CA MET A 83 -0.26 4.88 -6.81
C MET A 83 0.48 4.01 -7.82
N ARG A 84 1.81 4.05 -7.78
CA ARG A 84 2.67 3.15 -8.58
C ARG A 84 3.19 2.04 -7.68
N ALA A 85 3.06 0.80 -8.15
CA ALA A 85 3.66 -0.36 -7.54
C ALA A 85 5.20 -0.30 -7.63
N PRO A 86 5.93 -0.83 -6.64
CA PRO A 86 5.41 -1.35 -5.38
C PRO A 86 5.01 -0.20 -4.43
N PHE A 87 3.95 -0.41 -3.66
CA PHE A 87 3.54 0.52 -2.62
C PHE A 87 3.07 -0.23 -1.37
N ARG A 88 3.17 0.46 -0.24
CA ARG A 88 2.57 0.05 1.04
C ARG A 88 1.72 1.20 1.56
N LEU A 89 0.46 0.91 1.82
CA LEU A 89 -0.53 1.82 2.36
C LEU A 89 -0.71 1.51 3.85
N ASP A 90 -0.30 2.42 4.72
CA ASP A 90 -0.58 2.32 6.15
C ASP A 90 -1.86 3.11 6.46
N LEU A 91 -2.79 2.49 7.20
CA LEU A 91 -4.08 3.08 7.53
C LEU A 91 -4.56 2.70 8.93
N ASP A 92 -5.37 3.56 9.54
CA ASP A 92 -6.15 3.25 10.72
C ASP A 92 -7.64 3.21 10.38
N VAL A 93 -8.34 2.26 11.00
CA VAL A 93 -9.77 2.03 10.79
C VAL A 93 -10.50 1.97 12.12
N LYS A 94 -11.60 2.70 12.24
CA LYS A 94 -12.54 2.58 13.36
C LYS A 94 -13.94 2.27 12.83
N THR A 95 -14.43 1.07 13.15
CA THR A 95 -15.78 0.59 12.84
C THR A 95 -16.10 -0.64 13.68
N PRO A 96 -17.33 -0.82 14.17
CA PRO A 96 -17.71 -2.01 14.93
C PRO A 96 -17.96 -3.25 14.06
N ARG A 97 -18.04 -3.09 12.74
CA ARG A 97 -18.39 -4.18 11.83
C ARG A 97 -17.31 -4.43 10.82
N SER A 98 -17.28 -3.68 9.73
CA SER A 98 -16.42 -4.02 8.60
C SER A 98 -15.99 -2.79 7.83
N ALA A 99 -14.78 -2.85 7.31
CA ALA A 99 -14.17 -1.83 6.49
C ALA A 99 -13.67 -2.46 5.20
N ASN A 100 -13.96 -1.84 4.06
CA ASN A 100 -13.51 -2.35 2.76
C ASN A 100 -12.50 -1.38 2.13
N VAL A 101 -11.37 -1.91 1.70
CA VAL A 101 -10.41 -1.21 0.84
C VAL A 101 -10.41 -1.88 -0.52
N VAL A 102 -10.40 -1.07 -1.56
CA VAL A 102 -10.54 -1.50 -2.95
C VAL A 102 -9.31 -1.06 -3.72
N LEU A 103 -8.68 -1.99 -4.43
CA LEU A 103 -7.63 -1.70 -5.40
C LEU A 103 -8.17 -1.94 -6.81
N ALA A 104 -8.00 -0.94 -7.68
CA ALA A 104 -8.54 -0.94 -9.03
C ALA A 104 -7.58 -0.30 -10.04
N GLU A 105 -7.68 -0.69 -11.32
CA GLU A 105 -6.91 -0.06 -12.41
C GLU A 105 -7.53 1.25 -12.88
N GLU A 106 -8.81 1.45 -12.62
CA GLU A 106 -9.54 2.68 -12.90
C GLU A 106 -10.44 3.02 -11.70
N LYS A 107 -11.03 4.21 -11.68
CA LYS A 107 -12.00 4.60 -10.64
C LYS A 107 -13.39 4.01 -10.91
N THR A 108 -13.44 2.71 -11.20
CA THR A 108 -14.66 1.98 -11.59
C THR A 108 -14.72 0.61 -10.93
N GLU A 109 -15.91 0.14 -10.58
CA GLU A 109 -16.12 -1.16 -9.91
C GLU A 109 -15.67 -2.35 -10.78
N VAL A 110 -15.77 -2.22 -12.11
CA VAL A 110 -15.39 -3.26 -13.07
C VAL A 110 -13.87 -3.46 -13.16
N SER A 111 -13.08 -2.46 -12.77
CA SER A 111 -11.61 -2.51 -12.80
C SER A 111 -10.99 -2.96 -11.47
N VAL A 112 -11.83 -3.32 -10.49
CA VAL A 112 -11.40 -3.83 -9.19
C VAL A 112 -10.75 -5.20 -9.37
N PHE A 113 -9.53 -5.33 -8.85
CA PHE A 113 -8.77 -6.58 -8.84
C PHE A 113 -8.49 -7.11 -7.41
N ALA A 114 -8.74 -6.28 -6.39
CA ALA A 114 -8.70 -6.69 -5.01
C ALA A 114 -9.71 -5.89 -4.18
N TRP A 115 -10.68 -6.59 -3.62
CA TRP A 115 -11.61 -6.09 -2.61
C TRP A 115 -11.25 -6.70 -1.26
N ILE A 116 -10.66 -5.89 -0.40
CA ILE A 116 -10.15 -6.29 0.91
C ILE A 116 -11.20 -5.91 1.95
N THR A 117 -11.83 -6.90 2.57
CA THR A 117 -12.74 -6.68 3.70
C THR A 117 -12.03 -7.00 5.00
N LEU A 118 -11.95 -6.03 5.91
CA LEU A 118 -11.51 -6.20 7.30
C LEU A 118 -12.74 -6.34 8.19
N GLY A 119 -12.83 -7.41 8.99
CA GLY A 119 -13.93 -7.59 9.94
C GLY A 119 -15.31 -7.88 9.31
N GLY A 120 -15.39 -8.45 8.12
CA GLY A 120 -16.66 -8.99 7.61
C GLY A 120 -17.34 -9.99 8.57
N TRP A 121 -18.61 -10.33 8.28
CA TRP A 121 -19.42 -11.24 9.10
C TRP A 121 -19.51 -10.82 10.57
N SER A 122 -19.83 -9.55 10.80
CA SER A 122 -19.92 -8.94 12.14
C SER A 122 -18.60 -8.95 12.91
N GLY A 123 -17.51 -8.56 12.26
CA GLY A 123 -16.20 -8.41 12.90
C GLY A 123 -15.42 -9.72 13.05
N LYS A 124 -15.81 -10.80 12.37
CA LYS A 124 -15.26 -12.15 12.61
C LYS A 124 -14.38 -12.70 11.50
N ARG A 125 -14.42 -12.10 10.32
CA ARG A 125 -13.71 -12.64 9.14
C ARG A 125 -13.18 -11.54 8.26
N SER A 126 -11.91 -11.61 7.88
CA SER A 126 -11.35 -10.75 6.84
C SER A 126 -11.03 -11.54 5.59
N VAL A 127 -11.21 -10.93 4.42
CA VAL A 127 -11.10 -11.60 3.13
C VAL A 127 -10.55 -10.68 2.05
N ILE A 128 -9.90 -11.27 1.04
CA ILE A 128 -9.62 -10.60 -0.23
C ILE A 128 -10.46 -11.28 -1.33
N ARG A 129 -11.23 -10.50 -2.08
CA ARG A 129 -11.96 -10.95 -3.26
C ARG A 129 -11.35 -10.36 -4.53
N ALA A 130 -11.44 -11.08 -5.64
CA ALA A 130 -10.89 -10.66 -6.92
C ALA A 130 -11.68 -9.56 -7.63
N CYS A 131 -12.90 -9.27 -7.18
CA CYS A 131 -13.79 -8.33 -7.83
C CYS A 131 -14.80 -7.76 -6.85
N PHE A 132 -15.44 -6.67 -7.28
CA PHE A 132 -16.50 -6.01 -6.53
C PHE A 132 -17.72 -6.92 -6.37
N GLY A 133 -18.20 -7.11 -5.14
CA GLY A 133 -19.45 -7.82 -4.86
C GLY A 133 -19.46 -9.33 -5.18
N CYS A 134 -18.31 -9.92 -5.53
CA CYS A 134 -18.22 -11.33 -5.89
C CYS A 134 -18.54 -12.25 -4.70
N GLN A 135 -19.49 -13.17 -4.91
CA GLN A 135 -19.96 -14.10 -3.87
C GLN A 135 -18.93 -15.18 -3.52
N GLU A 136 -18.08 -15.56 -4.47
CA GLU A 136 -17.08 -16.60 -4.25
C GLU A 136 -16.01 -16.07 -3.29
N LEU A 137 -16.04 -16.63 -2.08
CA LEU A 137 -14.91 -16.63 -1.19
C LEU A 137 -13.86 -17.49 -1.84
N LEU A 138 -12.80 -16.83 -2.28
CA LEU A 138 -11.68 -17.53 -2.86
C LEU A 138 -10.92 -18.22 -1.72
N ASP A 139 -10.92 -19.55 -1.72
CA ASP A 139 -10.28 -20.37 -0.69
C ASP A 139 -8.82 -19.95 -0.45
N GLY A 140 -8.42 -19.93 0.83
CA GLY A 140 -7.08 -19.51 1.27
C GLY A 140 -6.86 -17.99 1.37
N ARG A 141 -7.84 -17.16 1.00
CA ARG A 141 -7.75 -15.68 1.00
C ARG A 141 -8.66 -15.04 2.04
N SER A 142 -8.94 -15.81 3.09
CA SER A 142 -9.75 -15.42 4.21
C SER A 142 -9.18 -15.94 5.51
N VAL A 143 -9.30 -15.12 6.55
CA VAL A 143 -9.04 -15.54 7.93
C VAL A 143 -10.35 -15.43 8.70
N ASP A 144 -10.76 -16.52 9.33
CA ASP A 144 -11.93 -16.61 10.20
C ASP A 144 -11.53 -16.44 11.67
N ASN A 145 -12.53 -16.27 12.56
CA ASN A 145 -12.37 -16.12 14.01
C ASN A 145 -11.49 -14.93 14.42
N GLU A 146 -11.50 -13.86 13.64
CA GLU A 146 -10.76 -12.63 13.92
C GLU A 146 -11.52 -11.68 14.85
N GLU A 147 -12.12 -12.20 15.91
CA GLU A 147 -12.90 -11.38 16.84
C GLU A 147 -12.08 -10.20 17.37
N GLY A 148 -12.64 -9.01 17.25
CA GLY A 148 -11.97 -7.77 17.64
C GLY A 148 -10.91 -7.28 16.66
N ILE A 149 -10.83 -7.78 15.42
CA ILE A 149 -9.92 -7.21 14.42
C ILE A 149 -10.22 -5.75 14.12
N VAL A 150 -11.49 -5.35 14.15
CA VAL A 150 -11.95 -3.96 14.09
C VAL A 150 -12.65 -3.59 15.40
N SER A 151 -12.76 -2.30 15.69
CA SER A 151 -13.46 -1.79 16.86
C SER A 151 -14.23 -0.52 16.55
N GLY A 152 -15.43 -0.39 17.13
CA GLY A 152 -16.22 0.84 17.05
C GLY A 152 -15.74 1.94 18.00
N THR A 153 -14.92 1.60 19.01
CA THR A 153 -14.49 2.54 20.06
C THR A 153 -13.05 3.00 19.90
N GLU A 154 -12.22 2.26 19.18
CA GLU A 154 -10.81 2.58 18.97
C GLU A 154 -10.39 2.34 17.52
N SER A 155 -9.50 3.20 17.02
CA SER A 155 -8.89 3.01 15.71
C SER A 155 -7.88 1.87 15.76
N ARG A 156 -7.93 0.98 14.77
CA ARG A 156 -7.01 -0.16 14.65
C ARG A 156 -6.14 0.00 13.40
N PRO A 157 -4.81 -0.15 13.55
CA PRO A 157 -3.88 0.07 12.46
C PRO A 157 -3.77 -1.17 11.56
N PHE A 158 -3.64 -0.95 10.27
CA PHE A 158 -3.42 -1.96 9.24
C PHE A 158 -2.45 -1.45 8.19
N TRP A 159 -1.94 -2.38 7.39
CA TRP A 159 -1.21 -2.05 6.18
C TRP A 159 -1.64 -2.94 5.03
N ILE A 160 -1.61 -2.38 3.83
CA ILE A 160 -1.87 -3.08 2.57
C ILE A 160 -0.66 -2.83 1.67
N GLU A 161 0.04 -3.89 1.26
CA GLU A 161 1.13 -3.80 0.29
C GLU A 161 0.69 -4.40 -1.05
N TYR A 162 1.10 -3.76 -2.13
CA TYR A 162 1.00 -4.30 -3.47
C TYR A 162 2.37 -4.33 -4.12
N LYS A 163 2.86 -5.54 -4.42
CA LYS A 163 4.21 -5.77 -4.91
C LYS A 163 4.24 -7.00 -5.80
N HIS A 164 4.85 -6.86 -6.99
CA HIS A 164 4.98 -7.93 -7.98
C HIS A 164 3.66 -8.66 -8.32
N GLY A 165 2.54 -7.94 -8.36
CA GLY A 165 1.24 -8.56 -8.66
C GLY A 165 0.50 -9.14 -7.45
N VAL A 166 1.14 -9.19 -6.28
CA VAL A 166 0.60 -9.76 -5.05
C VAL A 166 0.13 -8.64 -4.11
N VAL A 167 -1.07 -8.81 -3.56
CA VAL A 167 -1.66 -7.98 -2.51
C VAL A 167 -1.48 -8.68 -1.18
N THR A 168 -0.89 -8.03 -0.19
CA THR A 168 -0.75 -8.53 1.17
C THR A 168 -1.33 -7.56 2.18
N VAL A 169 -1.87 -8.08 3.28
CA VAL A 169 -2.49 -7.27 4.34
C VAL A 169 -1.97 -7.72 5.69
N GLY A 170 -1.56 -6.76 6.52
CA GLY A 170 -1.10 -7.03 7.88
C GLY A 170 -1.69 -6.07 8.91
N LYS A 171 -1.43 -6.39 10.19
CA LYS A 171 -1.98 -5.67 11.35
C LYS A 171 -0.92 -4.75 11.94
N GLY A 172 -1.21 -3.46 11.98
CA GLY A 172 -0.39 -2.45 12.64
C GLY A 172 1.10 -2.51 12.33
N ARG A 173 1.90 -2.76 13.37
CA ARG A 173 3.37 -2.83 13.27
C ARG A 173 3.90 -4.24 12.99
N GLN A 174 3.02 -5.24 12.82
CA GLN A 174 3.45 -6.59 12.46
C GLN A 174 4.03 -6.58 11.06
N GLU A 175 5.15 -7.30 10.87
CA GLU A 175 5.76 -7.45 9.55
C GLU A 175 5.06 -8.54 8.73
N GLU A 176 4.50 -9.56 9.38
CA GLU A 176 3.83 -10.66 8.71
C GLU A 176 2.44 -10.25 8.20
N ALA A 177 2.13 -10.66 6.98
CA ALA A 177 0.79 -10.57 6.43
C ALA A 177 -0.10 -11.68 7.02
N PHE A 178 -1.36 -11.36 7.28
CA PHE A 178 -2.38 -12.37 7.62
C PHE A 178 -3.31 -12.68 6.43
N LEU A 179 -3.31 -11.84 5.39
CA LEU A 179 -3.95 -12.12 4.11
C LEU A 179 -2.96 -11.92 2.97
N GLU A 180 -3.06 -12.79 1.97
CA GLU A 180 -2.27 -12.71 0.74
C GLU A 180 -3.16 -13.04 -0.46
N TRP A 181 -2.90 -12.35 -1.58
CA TRP A 181 -3.63 -12.53 -2.83
C TRP A 181 -2.77 -12.27 -4.06
N ASP A 182 -2.49 -13.31 -4.86
CA ASP A 182 -1.85 -13.17 -6.17
C ASP A 182 -2.86 -12.71 -7.25
N ALA A 183 -3.07 -11.40 -7.30
CA ALA A 183 -4.00 -10.77 -8.24
C ALA A 183 -3.54 -10.93 -9.70
N ALA A 184 -2.23 -10.83 -9.97
CA ALA A 184 -1.71 -10.95 -11.32
C ALA A 184 -1.91 -12.35 -11.90
N ALA A 185 -1.64 -13.40 -11.12
CA ALA A 185 -1.87 -14.77 -11.54
C ALA A 185 -3.34 -15.05 -11.83
N TYR A 186 -4.25 -14.62 -10.95
CA TYR A 186 -5.68 -14.89 -11.13
C TYR A 186 -6.30 -14.15 -12.31
N HIS A 187 -5.94 -12.88 -12.51
CA HIS A 187 -6.44 -12.13 -13.66
C HIS A 187 -5.68 -12.46 -14.96
N HIS A 188 -4.71 -13.38 -14.90
CA HIS A 188 -3.84 -13.78 -16.01
C HIS A 188 -3.26 -12.58 -16.77
N ARG A 189 -2.96 -11.50 -16.05
CA ARG A 189 -2.45 -10.25 -16.63
C ARG A 189 -1.59 -9.50 -15.63
N ASN A 190 -0.63 -8.75 -16.16
CA ASN A 190 0.10 -7.77 -15.37
C ASN A 190 -0.80 -6.55 -15.14
N ILE A 191 -1.29 -6.42 -13.92
CA ILE A 191 -2.01 -5.21 -13.49
C ILE A 191 -1.01 -4.06 -13.54
N SER A 192 -1.22 -3.19 -14.51
CA SER A 192 -0.28 -2.13 -14.86
C SER A 192 -0.59 -0.89 -14.05
N THR A 193 0.42 -0.26 -13.48
CA THR A 193 0.23 0.99 -12.72
C THR A 193 -0.27 2.09 -13.66
N PRO A 194 -1.20 2.94 -13.22
CA PRO A 194 -1.52 3.24 -11.82
C PRO A 194 -2.57 2.37 -11.13
N VAL A 195 -2.49 2.26 -9.80
CA VAL A 195 -3.50 1.64 -8.93
C VAL A 195 -4.27 2.70 -8.17
N TYR A 196 -5.60 2.66 -8.25
CA TYR A 196 -6.52 3.52 -7.53
C TYR A 196 -7.00 2.84 -6.25
N VAL A 197 -7.07 3.61 -5.15
CA VAL A 197 -7.55 3.15 -3.85
C VAL A 197 -8.95 3.69 -3.59
N GLY A 198 -9.89 2.77 -3.42
CA GLY A 198 -11.23 3.04 -2.95
C GLY A 198 -11.42 2.60 -1.50
N ILE A 199 -12.33 3.27 -0.81
CA ILE A 199 -12.85 2.84 0.48
C ILE A 199 -14.35 2.62 0.39
N SER A 200 -14.85 1.68 1.16
CA SER A 200 -16.27 1.40 1.25
C SER A 200 -16.62 0.84 2.63
N SER A 201 -17.86 1.06 3.04
CA SER A 201 -18.46 0.48 4.23
C SER A 201 -19.51 -0.56 3.79
N TRP A 202 -19.87 -1.48 4.70
CA TRP A 202 -20.97 -2.40 4.47
C TRP A 202 -21.99 -2.27 5.61
N LYS A 203 -23.28 -2.27 5.26
CA LYS A 203 -24.48 -2.22 6.12
C LYS A 203 -24.25 -1.92 7.61
N GLY A 204 -24.73 -0.74 8.00
CA GLY A 204 -25.24 -0.47 9.34
C GLY A 204 -24.41 0.46 10.20
N GLU A 205 -23.17 0.80 9.82
CA GLU A 205 -22.35 1.76 10.58
C GLU A 205 -21.36 2.47 9.66
N SER A 206 -21.03 3.72 10.00
CA SER A 206 -19.98 4.48 9.32
C SER A 206 -18.60 3.89 9.64
N VAL A 207 -17.63 4.17 8.78
CA VAL A 207 -16.23 3.81 8.99
C VAL A 207 -15.41 5.08 8.98
N ASP A 208 -14.65 5.30 10.04
CA ASP A 208 -13.64 6.36 10.10
C ASP A 208 -12.29 5.78 9.67
N TRP A 209 -11.63 6.51 8.79
CA TRP A 209 -10.36 6.13 8.18
C TRP A 209 -9.33 7.20 8.44
N VAL A 210 -8.08 6.79 8.68
CA VAL A 210 -6.91 7.67 8.62
C VAL A 210 -5.89 7.01 7.73
N PHE A 211 -5.54 7.63 6.60
CA PHE A 211 -4.46 7.17 5.73
C PHE A 211 -3.19 7.97 5.99
N HIS A 212 -2.07 7.27 6.10
CA HIS A 212 -0.77 7.87 6.37
C HIS A 212 0.03 7.99 5.07
N HIS A 213 0.70 9.13 4.86
CA HIS A 213 1.70 9.35 3.79
C HIS A 213 1.20 9.54 2.34
N PHE A 214 -0.07 9.26 2.01
CA PHE A 214 -0.56 9.26 0.60
C PHE A 214 -1.60 10.34 0.28
N CYS A 215 -1.66 11.37 1.12
CA CYS A 215 -2.62 12.45 1.00
C CYS A 215 -2.14 13.50 -0.01
N ALA A 216 -3.07 14.03 -0.82
CA ALA A 216 -2.81 15.04 -1.84
C ALA A 216 -2.47 16.42 -1.23
#